data_AF-A0A927N871-F1
#
_entry.id   AF-A0A927N871-F1
#
_cell.length_a   1.000
_cell.length_b   1.000
_cell.length_c   1.000
_cell.angle_alpha   90.00
_cell.angle_beta   90.00
_cell.angle_gamma   90.00
#
_symmetry.space_group_name_H-M   'P 1'
#
loop_
_entity.id
_entity.type
_entity.pdbx_description
1 polymer ?
#
loop_
_entity_poly.entity_id
_entity_poly.type
_entity_poly.pdbx_seq_one_letter_code
_entity_poly.pdbx_strand_id
1 'polypeptide(L)'
;MMSTALSVMLLATSPFLLSPAVGGQPVGTTSANQAVTSQAAALLSPERPVLRSFGRPIFTSRTFEPADSGATALTYDETLVPVGSRATVAAVSSPHGTATLLVVNGLVPRRHYGAHVHVNRCGEDPADAGPHVQWRRDPVQPSTDPDYANPRNEIWLDFTTGRTGTGIATSLVPWPISERQARSVVIHEHHTSTEPGHAGTAGARLACVDVDFAGGIQMSDGSSR
;
A
#
# COMPACT_ATOMS: atom_id res chain seq x y z
N MET A 1 3.23 -8.74 49.24
CA MET A 1 2.97 -7.97 50.48
C MET A 1 3.09 -6.52 50.07
N MET A 2 2.04 -5.74 49.80
CA MET A 2 0.96 -5.33 50.70
C MET A 2 -0.39 -5.32 49.97
N SER A 3 -1.43 -5.55 50.76
CA SER A 3 -2.84 -5.71 50.39
C SER A 3 -3.60 -4.51 50.93
N THR A 4 -4.51 -3.92 50.15
CA THR A 4 -5.65 -3.16 50.70
C THR A 4 -6.85 -3.23 49.75
N ALA A 5 -7.90 -3.84 50.30
CA ALA A 5 -9.29 -3.94 49.86
C ALA A 5 -9.99 -2.56 49.95
N LEU A 6 -10.87 -2.17 49.02
CA LEU A 6 -12.34 -2.43 48.94
C LEU A 6 -13.21 -1.36 49.65
N SER A 7 -14.11 -0.71 48.88
CA SER A 7 -15.41 -0.10 49.29
C SER A 7 -16.16 0.26 48.00
N VAL A 8 -17.11 -0.54 47.50
CA VAL A 8 -18.56 -0.65 47.78
C VAL A 8 -19.41 0.55 47.32
N MET A 9 -20.36 0.22 46.44
CA MET A 9 -21.44 1.00 45.81
C MET A 9 -22.38 1.74 46.78
N LEU A 10 -23.01 2.81 46.26
CA LEU A 10 -24.37 3.18 46.66
C LEU A 10 -25.21 3.60 45.43
N LEU A 11 -26.38 2.97 45.29
CA LEU A 11 -27.44 3.21 44.32
C LEU A 11 -28.26 4.46 44.71
N ALA A 12 -28.74 5.21 43.72
CA ALA A 12 -29.85 6.15 43.89
C ALA A 12 -30.89 5.96 42.78
N THR A 13 -32.05 5.44 43.18
CA THR A 13 -33.29 5.39 42.41
C THR A 13 -34.13 6.62 42.75
N SER A 14 -34.68 7.31 41.75
CA SER A 14 -35.68 8.37 41.95
C SER A 14 -37.01 7.99 41.29
N PRO A 15 -38.16 8.23 41.96
CA PRO A 15 -39.48 7.83 41.48
C PRO A 15 -40.21 8.91 40.66
N PHE A 16 -41.21 8.40 39.96
CA PHE A 16 -42.30 9.02 39.22
C PHE A 16 -42.94 10.29 39.82
N LEU A 17 -43.40 11.18 38.93
CA LEU A 17 -44.57 12.03 39.15
C LEU A 17 -45.53 11.92 37.96
N LEU A 18 -46.77 11.51 38.26
CA LEU A 18 -47.95 11.57 37.39
C LEU A 18 -48.62 12.95 37.48
N SER A 19 -49.34 13.34 36.41
CA SER A 19 -50.60 14.11 36.50
C SER A 19 -51.44 13.95 35.22
N PRO A 20 -52.76 14.29 35.23
CA PRO A 20 -53.81 13.40 34.74
C PRO A 20 -54.50 13.80 33.41
N ALA A 21 -55.41 12.90 33.04
CA ALA A 21 -56.24 12.78 31.84
C ALA A 21 -57.37 13.81 31.67
N VAL A 22 -57.93 13.82 30.45
CA VAL A 22 -59.36 13.88 30.02
C VAL A 22 -59.30 14.02 28.48
N GLY A 23 -60.03 13.34 27.61
CA GLY A 23 -61.15 12.40 27.65
C GLY A 23 -61.75 12.35 26.23
N GLY A 24 -62.38 11.25 25.82
CA GLY A 24 -63.21 11.21 24.60
C GLY A 24 -63.04 10.00 23.69
N GLN A 25 -63.75 8.92 23.99
CA GLN A 25 -64.17 7.84 23.08
C GLN A 25 -65.51 8.26 22.43
N PRO A 26 -65.92 7.75 21.23
CA PRO A 26 -66.47 6.39 21.17
C PRO A 26 -66.28 5.58 19.86
N VAL A 27 -66.08 4.26 20.07
CA VAL A 27 -66.81 3.10 19.52
C VAL A 27 -67.23 3.09 18.04
N GLY A 28 -66.70 2.11 17.30
CA GLY A 28 -67.24 1.58 16.05
C GLY A 28 -66.95 0.07 15.93
N THR A 29 -67.96 -0.69 15.57
CA THR A 29 -68.16 -2.14 15.70
C THR A 29 -67.68 -2.99 14.50
N THR A 30 -67.51 -4.32 14.72
CA THR A 30 -67.72 -5.45 13.75
C THR A 30 -66.82 -5.51 12.50
N SER A 31 -66.54 -6.61 11.79
CA SER A 31 -66.68 -8.07 11.91
C SER A 31 -65.90 -8.66 10.70
N ALA A 32 -65.35 -9.87 10.87
CA ALA A 32 -64.96 -10.92 9.92
C ALA A 32 -64.60 -10.66 8.42
N ASN A 33 -63.59 -11.45 8.00
CA ASN A 33 -63.40 -12.19 6.73
C ASN A 33 -62.56 -11.62 5.56
N GLN A 34 -61.52 -12.43 5.26
CA GLN A 34 -60.98 -12.85 3.95
C GLN A 34 -60.35 -11.81 3.01
N ALA A 35 -59.06 -12.02 2.69
CA ALA A 35 -58.62 -12.47 1.36
C ALA A 35 -57.08 -12.57 1.31
N VAL A 36 -56.59 -13.76 0.97
CA VAL A 36 -55.22 -13.97 0.48
C VAL A 36 -55.25 -13.73 -1.03
N THR A 37 -54.42 -12.82 -1.56
CA THR A 37 -53.80 -12.81 -2.91
C THR A 37 -52.99 -11.52 -3.05
N SER A 38 -51.64 -11.56 -3.00
CA SER A 38 -50.67 -11.90 -4.04
C SER A 38 -50.22 -10.71 -4.90
N GLN A 39 -48.89 -10.56 -5.00
CA GLN A 39 -48.08 -9.80 -5.96
C GLN A 39 -47.69 -8.35 -5.61
N ALA A 40 -46.47 -8.24 -5.07
CA ALA A 40 -45.49 -7.29 -5.58
C ALA A 40 -44.16 -8.04 -5.73
N ALA A 41 -43.88 -8.53 -6.94
CA ALA A 41 -42.55 -8.97 -7.30
C ALA A 41 -41.65 -7.72 -7.32
N ALA A 42 -41.00 -7.44 -6.18
CA ALA A 42 -39.89 -6.51 -6.15
C ALA A 42 -38.79 -7.12 -7.02
N LEU A 43 -38.62 -6.54 -8.20
CA LEU A 43 -37.51 -6.83 -9.10
C LEU A 43 -36.21 -6.63 -8.30
N LEU A 44 -35.59 -7.74 -7.92
CA LEU A 44 -34.21 -7.79 -7.52
C LEU A 44 -33.41 -7.27 -8.72
N SER A 45 -33.14 -5.97 -8.73
CA SER A 45 -31.97 -5.49 -9.45
C SER A 45 -30.80 -6.24 -8.83
N PRO A 46 -30.05 -7.05 -9.57
CA PRO A 46 -28.79 -7.53 -9.04
C PRO A 46 -27.98 -6.26 -8.79
N GLU A 47 -27.76 -5.91 -7.52
CA GLU A 47 -26.71 -4.97 -7.18
C GLU A 47 -25.46 -5.52 -7.87
N ARG A 48 -25.02 -4.84 -8.94
CA ARG A 48 -23.78 -5.20 -9.59
C ARG A 48 -22.76 -5.16 -8.45
N PRO A 49 -22.05 -6.27 -8.16
CA PRO A 49 -20.97 -6.19 -7.19
C PRO A 49 -20.09 -5.05 -7.67
N VAL A 50 -19.92 -4.02 -6.83
CA VAL A 50 -18.95 -2.97 -7.09
C VAL A 50 -17.63 -3.70 -7.09
N LEU A 51 -17.17 -4.11 -8.28
CA LEU A 51 -15.83 -4.63 -8.47
C LEU A 51 -14.95 -3.53 -7.90
N ARG A 52 -14.28 -3.84 -6.78
CA ARG A 52 -13.26 -2.97 -6.21
C ARG A 52 -12.35 -2.64 -7.39
N SER A 53 -12.32 -1.37 -7.78
CA SER A 53 -11.47 -0.91 -8.86
C SER A 53 -10.03 -1.03 -8.37
N PHE A 54 -9.47 -2.22 -8.54
CA PHE A 54 -8.03 -2.41 -8.44
C PHE A 54 -7.46 -1.67 -9.64
N GLY A 55 -6.54 -0.73 -9.39
CA GLY A 55 -5.83 -0.07 -10.48
C GLY A 55 -5.16 -1.12 -11.36
N ARG A 56 -4.95 -0.77 -12.64
CA ARG A 56 -4.39 -1.72 -13.59
C ARG A 56 -3.06 -2.23 -13.05
N PRO A 57 -2.82 -3.56 -13.08
CA PRO A 57 -1.54 -4.09 -12.64
C PRO A 57 -0.42 -3.54 -13.52
N ILE A 58 0.61 -3.01 -12.86
CA ILE A 58 1.88 -2.62 -13.46
C ILE A 58 2.76 -3.86 -13.48
N PHE A 59 3.41 -4.12 -14.60
CA PHE A 59 4.34 -5.25 -14.74
C PHE A 59 5.53 -4.84 -15.60
N THR A 60 6.72 -4.88 -15.01
CA THR A 60 8.00 -4.67 -15.68
C THR A 60 8.86 -5.90 -15.48
N SER A 61 9.44 -6.44 -16.55
CA SER A 61 10.54 -7.42 -16.47
C SER A 61 11.66 -6.96 -17.40
N ARG A 62 12.86 -6.78 -16.84
CA ARG A 62 14.03 -6.25 -17.56
C ARG A 62 15.30 -6.97 -17.11
N THR A 63 16.25 -7.05 -18.02
CA THR A 63 17.60 -7.57 -17.78
C THR A 63 18.53 -6.38 -17.56
N PHE A 64 19.39 -6.45 -16.55
CA PHE A 64 20.37 -5.40 -16.27
C PHE A 64 21.48 -5.39 -17.32
N GLU A 65 21.79 -4.20 -17.79
CA GLU A 65 22.86 -3.86 -18.72
C GLU A 65 23.83 -2.85 -18.06
N PRO A 66 25.04 -2.66 -18.62
CA PRO A 66 25.97 -1.63 -18.13
C PRO A 66 25.32 -0.25 -18.02
N ALA A 67 25.76 0.54 -17.05
CA ALA A 67 25.16 1.84 -16.73
C ALA A 67 25.13 2.84 -17.89
N ASP A 68 26.09 2.76 -18.82
CA ASP A 68 26.25 3.63 -19.99
C ASP A 68 25.54 3.10 -21.25
N SER A 69 24.75 2.01 -21.15
CA SER A 69 24.12 1.40 -22.33
C SER A 69 22.89 2.17 -22.84
N GLY A 70 22.36 3.11 -22.05
CA GLY A 70 21.08 3.79 -22.33
C GLY A 70 19.85 2.89 -22.12
N ALA A 71 20.01 1.71 -21.52
CA ALA A 71 18.90 0.83 -21.18
C ALA A 71 18.04 1.34 -20.03
N THR A 72 16.91 0.66 -19.82
CA THR A 72 15.94 0.96 -18.75
C THR A 72 16.13 0.09 -17.50
N ALA A 73 17.17 -0.75 -17.50
CA ALA A 73 17.63 -1.49 -16.34
C ALA A 73 19.15 -1.49 -16.35
N LEU A 74 19.73 -0.79 -15.39
CA LEU A 74 21.15 -0.47 -15.34
C LEU A 74 21.78 -1.13 -14.12
N THR A 75 22.96 -1.70 -14.27
CA THR A 75 23.81 -2.11 -13.15
C THR A 75 25.00 -1.17 -13.01
N TYR A 76 25.26 -0.77 -11.76
CA TYR A 76 26.37 0.11 -11.36
C TYR A 76 27.50 -0.67 -10.67
N ASP A 77 27.19 -1.89 -10.20
CA ASP A 77 28.15 -2.84 -9.64
C ASP A 77 27.90 -4.23 -10.23
N GLU A 78 28.64 -4.54 -11.30
CA GLU A 78 28.56 -5.84 -11.99
C GLU A 78 29.06 -7.01 -11.15
N THR A 79 29.74 -6.77 -10.03
CA THR A 79 30.23 -7.83 -9.14
C THR A 79 29.11 -8.33 -8.22
N LEU A 80 28.18 -7.45 -7.82
CA LEU A 80 27.05 -7.77 -6.95
C LEU A 80 25.73 -7.97 -7.70
N VAL A 81 25.54 -7.25 -8.80
CA VAL A 81 24.42 -7.37 -9.73
C VAL A 81 24.98 -7.54 -11.15
N PRO A 82 25.38 -8.77 -11.53
CA PRO A 82 26.00 -9.01 -12.84
C PRO A 82 25.11 -8.61 -14.01
N VAL A 83 25.71 -8.11 -15.10
CA VAL A 83 25.04 -7.94 -16.40
C VAL A 83 24.38 -9.26 -16.80
N GLY A 84 23.15 -9.19 -17.31
CA GLY A 84 22.34 -10.37 -17.60
C GLY A 84 21.46 -10.83 -16.43
N SER A 85 21.67 -10.32 -15.22
CA SER A 85 20.72 -10.48 -14.11
C SER A 85 19.39 -9.83 -14.44
N ARG A 86 18.30 -10.29 -13.82
CA ARG A 86 16.95 -9.85 -14.14
C ARG A 86 16.24 -9.31 -12.91
N ALA A 87 15.48 -8.24 -13.12
CA ALA A 87 14.48 -7.75 -12.17
C ALA A 87 13.09 -7.81 -12.80
N THR A 88 12.13 -8.31 -12.02
CA THR A 88 10.71 -8.27 -12.34
C THR A 88 9.97 -7.54 -11.22
N VAL A 89 9.30 -6.46 -11.57
CA VAL A 89 8.49 -5.65 -10.66
C VAL A 89 7.04 -5.76 -11.08
N ALA A 90 6.18 -6.11 -10.14
CA ALA A 90 4.73 -6.05 -10.30
C ALA A 90 4.13 -5.15 -9.22
N ALA A 91 3.18 -4.30 -9.58
CA ALA A 91 2.50 -3.47 -8.61
C ALA A 91 1.01 -3.31 -8.93
N VAL A 92 0.20 -3.21 -7.89
CA VAL A 92 -1.22 -2.86 -7.99
C VAL A 92 -1.47 -1.74 -7.00
N SER A 93 -1.96 -0.61 -7.50
CA SER A 93 -2.34 0.53 -6.69
C SER A 93 -3.86 0.69 -6.70
N SER A 94 -4.42 1.06 -5.57
CA SER A 94 -5.84 1.41 -5.41
C SER A 94 -5.95 2.61 -4.45
N PRO A 95 -7.11 3.26 -4.34
CA PRO A 95 -7.30 4.35 -3.37
C PRO A 95 -6.99 3.95 -1.90
N HIS A 96 -6.97 2.65 -1.59
CA HIS A 96 -6.74 2.13 -0.23
C HIS A 96 -5.30 1.70 0.04
N GLY A 97 -4.43 1.71 -0.97
CA GLY A 97 -3.06 1.24 -0.81
C GLY A 97 -2.43 0.69 -2.08
N THR A 98 -1.15 0.39 -1.95
CA THR A 98 -0.31 -0.14 -3.02
C THR A 98 0.34 -1.43 -2.55
N ALA A 99 0.23 -2.47 -3.36
CA ALA A 99 1.00 -3.70 -3.23
C ALA A 99 2.10 -3.70 -4.29
N THR A 100 3.33 -4.00 -3.91
CA THR A 100 4.47 -4.09 -4.83
C THR A 100 5.25 -5.37 -4.56
N LEU A 101 5.59 -6.08 -5.62
CA LEU A 101 6.39 -7.29 -5.63
C LEU A 101 7.64 -7.04 -6.46
N LEU A 102 8.79 -7.41 -5.92
CA LEU A 102 10.05 -7.51 -6.63
C LEU A 102 10.51 -8.97 -6.65
N VAL A 103 10.89 -9.46 -7.81
CA VAL A 103 11.61 -10.73 -8.00
C VAL A 103 12.89 -10.45 -8.75
N VAL A 104 14.01 -10.96 -8.26
CA VAL A 104 15.31 -10.84 -8.90
C VAL A 104 15.92 -12.21 -9.18
N ASN A 105 16.72 -12.30 -10.24
CA ASN A 105 17.47 -13.50 -10.62
C ASN A 105 18.89 -13.13 -11.07
N GLY A 106 19.86 -13.98 -10.75
CA GLY A 106 21.24 -13.82 -11.21
C GLY A 106 22.14 -12.96 -10.33
N LEU A 107 21.63 -12.42 -9.21
CA LEU A 107 22.44 -11.67 -8.24
C LEU A 107 23.38 -12.60 -7.47
N VAL A 108 24.34 -12.03 -6.74
CA VAL A 108 25.22 -12.83 -5.87
C VAL A 108 24.39 -13.63 -4.85
N PRO A 109 24.58 -14.96 -4.76
CA PRO A 109 23.82 -15.83 -3.85
C PRO A 109 24.03 -15.54 -2.35
N ARG A 110 23.03 -15.88 -1.53
CA ARG A 110 23.08 -15.83 -0.06
C ARG A 110 23.51 -14.48 0.51
N ARG A 111 23.00 -13.40 -0.07
CA ARG A 111 23.32 -12.03 0.32
C ARG A 111 22.07 -11.21 0.59
N HIS A 112 22.16 -10.30 1.56
CA HIS A 112 21.15 -9.31 1.86
C HIS A 112 21.26 -8.11 0.92
N TYR A 113 20.11 -7.63 0.47
CA TYR A 113 19.99 -6.44 -0.37
C TYR A 113 18.79 -5.63 0.11
N GLY A 114 18.94 -4.31 0.13
CA GLY A 114 17.83 -3.37 0.25
C GLY A 114 17.25 -3.12 -1.12
N ALA A 115 15.98 -2.73 -1.21
CA ALA A 115 15.46 -2.19 -2.45
C ALA A 115 14.31 -1.22 -2.19
N HIS A 116 14.25 -0.15 -2.96
CA HIS A 116 13.27 0.91 -2.74
C HIS A 116 12.65 1.37 -4.04
N VAL A 117 11.43 1.89 -3.97
CA VAL A 117 10.87 2.66 -5.07
C VAL A 117 11.40 4.09 -5.02
N HIS A 118 11.90 4.57 -6.16
CA HIS A 118 12.51 5.89 -6.30
C HIS A 118 11.70 6.81 -7.20
N VAL A 119 11.92 8.11 -7.01
CA VAL A 119 11.12 9.17 -7.64
C VAL A 119 11.38 9.28 -9.15
N ASN A 120 12.66 9.25 -9.57
CA ASN A 120 13.05 9.45 -10.95
C ASN A 120 13.34 8.13 -11.66
N ARG A 121 13.49 8.21 -12.98
CA ARG A 121 13.99 7.10 -13.80
C ARG A 121 15.46 6.82 -13.47
N CYS A 122 15.93 5.64 -13.83
CA CYS A 122 17.34 5.31 -13.83
C CYS A 122 18.11 6.25 -14.77
N GLY A 123 19.32 6.60 -14.36
CA GLY A 123 20.30 7.29 -15.19
C GLY A 123 21.66 6.62 -15.06
N GLU A 124 22.63 7.10 -15.83
CA GLU A 124 24.00 6.56 -15.80
C GLU A 124 24.64 6.77 -14.42
N ASP A 125 24.34 7.88 -13.73
CA ASP A 125 24.72 8.08 -12.34
C ASP A 125 23.67 7.40 -11.42
N PRO A 126 24.09 6.54 -10.47
CA PRO A 126 23.15 5.93 -9.53
C PRO A 126 22.29 6.96 -8.77
N ALA A 127 22.78 8.18 -8.54
CA ALA A 127 22.07 9.27 -7.89
C ALA A 127 20.85 9.77 -8.68
N ASP A 128 20.84 9.60 -10.01
CA ASP A 128 19.83 10.14 -10.93
C ASP A 128 18.41 9.66 -10.61
N ALA A 129 18.28 8.44 -10.09
CA ALA A 129 17.01 7.88 -9.61
C ALA A 129 16.34 8.75 -8.51
N GLY A 130 17.07 9.68 -7.89
CA GLY A 130 16.54 10.60 -6.90
C GLY A 130 16.28 9.94 -5.54
N PRO A 131 15.50 10.57 -4.64
CA PRO A 131 15.21 10.02 -3.32
C PRO A 131 14.16 8.89 -3.39
N HIS A 132 13.92 8.25 -2.25
CA HIS A 132 12.83 7.29 -2.10
C HIS A 132 11.47 7.97 -2.26
N VAL A 133 10.49 7.23 -2.77
CA VAL A 133 9.10 7.69 -2.77
C VAL A 133 8.57 7.63 -1.35
N GLN A 134 8.17 8.80 -0.84
CA GLN A 134 7.57 8.97 0.47
C GLN A 134 6.10 9.41 0.35
N TRP A 135 5.22 8.84 1.16
CA TRP A 135 3.84 9.30 1.29
C TRP A 135 3.76 10.69 1.93
N ARG A 136 4.25 10.78 3.16
CA ARG A 136 4.58 12.02 3.86
C ARG A 136 6.04 12.33 3.58
N ARG A 137 6.30 13.38 2.81
CA ARG A 137 7.67 13.80 2.52
C ARG A 137 8.34 14.35 3.78
N ASP A 138 9.57 13.92 4.03
CA ASP A 138 10.43 14.54 5.03
C ASP A 138 10.82 15.96 4.57
N PRO A 139 10.56 17.01 5.38
CA PRO A 139 11.00 18.37 5.06
C PRO A 139 12.53 18.50 4.98
N VAL A 140 13.28 17.57 5.58
CA VAL A 140 14.74 17.50 5.49
C VAL A 140 15.12 16.33 4.58
N GLN A 141 16.06 16.56 3.66
CA GLN A 141 16.51 15.55 2.71
C GLN A 141 18.05 15.51 2.69
N PRO A 142 18.69 14.33 2.52
CA PRO A 142 18.06 13.01 2.44
C PRO A 142 17.41 12.61 3.77
N SER A 143 16.26 11.92 3.69
CA SER A 143 15.53 11.51 4.88
C SER A 143 16.28 10.39 5.62
N THR A 144 16.52 10.60 6.91
CA THR A 144 17.10 9.60 7.82
C THR A 144 16.35 9.53 9.16
N ASP A 145 15.22 10.23 9.23
CA ASP A 145 14.33 10.27 10.39
C ASP A 145 13.33 9.11 10.28
N PRO A 146 13.28 8.16 11.25
CA PRO A 146 12.36 7.03 11.20
C PRO A 146 10.88 7.43 11.19
N ASP A 147 10.50 8.66 11.54
CA ASP A 147 9.12 9.15 11.38
C ASP A 147 8.71 9.34 9.91
N TYR A 148 9.69 9.40 9.00
CA TYR A 148 9.51 9.56 7.56
C TYR A 148 10.14 8.40 6.75
N ALA A 149 11.35 7.98 7.07
CA ALA A 149 12.04 6.87 6.44
C ALA A 149 11.68 5.55 7.14
N ASN A 150 10.54 4.98 6.77
CA ASN A 150 10.03 3.73 7.33
C ASN A 150 9.13 2.96 6.33
N PRO A 151 8.92 1.65 6.52
CA PRO A 151 8.19 0.81 5.55
C PRO A 151 6.68 1.07 5.46
N ARG A 152 6.11 1.97 6.29
CA ARG A 152 4.72 2.42 6.15
C ARG A 152 4.61 3.67 5.27
N ASN A 153 5.65 4.50 5.26
CA ASN A 153 5.71 5.75 4.53
C ASN A 153 6.47 5.64 3.21
N GLU A 154 7.30 4.62 3.06
CA GLU A 154 8.08 4.29 1.86
C GLU A 154 7.79 2.86 1.41
N ILE A 155 8.10 2.56 0.14
CA ILE A 155 7.97 1.20 -0.41
C ILE A 155 9.33 0.51 -0.34
N TRP A 156 9.57 -0.20 0.76
CA TRP A 156 10.77 -1.00 0.98
C TRP A 156 10.56 -2.45 0.55
N LEU A 157 11.54 -2.99 -0.17
CA LEU A 157 11.52 -4.28 -0.85
C LEU A 157 12.80 -5.07 -0.52
N ASP A 158 13.26 -5.00 0.73
CA ASP A 158 14.42 -5.73 1.21
C ASP A 158 14.27 -7.24 0.99
N PHE A 159 15.31 -7.87 0.45
CA PHE A 159 15.32 -9.30 0.17
C PHE A 159 16.65 -9.95 0.55
N THR A 160 16.64 -11.28 0.55
CA THR A 160 17.86 -12.08 0.65
C THR A 160 17.87 -13.04 -0.53
N THR A 161 18.99 -13.10 -1.26
CA THR A 161 19.11 -14.05 -2.37
C THR A 161 19.32 -15.47 -1.84
N GLY A 162 18.67 -16.44 -2.48
CA GLY A 162 18.89 -17.86 -2.22
C GLY A 162 20.20 -18.37 -2.82
N ARG A 163 20.36 -19.70 -2.84
CA ARG A 163 21.55 -20.38 -3.37
C ARG A 163 21.82 -20.13 -4.86
N THR A 164 20.79 -19.76 -5.61
CA THR A 164 20.85 -19.54 -7.06
C THR A 164 20.88 -18.04 -7.43
N GLY A 165 21.03 -17.14 -6.46
CA GLY A 165 20.97 -15.70 -6.72
C GLY A 165 19.56 -15.14 -6.93
N THR A 166 18.52 -15.95 -6.63
CA THR A 166 17.12 -15.52 -6.73
C THR A 166 16.65 -14.88 -5.42
N GLY A 167 15.97 -13.74 -5.49
CA GLY A 167 15.36 -13.06 -4.34
C GLY A 167 13.92 -12.64 -4.63
N ILE A 168 13.12 -12.51 -3.58
CA ILE A 168 11.74 -12.03 -3.64
C ILE A 168 11.47 -11.10 -2.46
N ALA A 169 10.75 -10.00 -2.71
CA ALA A 169 10.27 -9.09 -1.69
C ALA A 169 8.90 -8.54 -2.03
N THR A 170 8.10 -8.28 -1.00
CA THR A 170 6.77 -7.68 -1.13
C THR A 170 6.64 -6.52 -0.16
N SER A 171 6.03 -5.44 -0.64
CA SER A 171 5.66 -4.28 0.17
C SER A 171 4.16 -4.04 0.08
N LEU A 172 3.54 -3.70 1.20
CA LEU A 172 2.13 -3.33 1.31
C LEU A 172 2.03 -2.02 2.07
N VAL A 173 1.68 -0.94 1.36
CA VAL A 173 1.54 0.39 1.96
C VAL A 173 0.08 0.87 1.89
N PRO A 174 -0.43 1.60 2.90
CA PRO A 174 -1.83 2.00 2.98
C PRO A 174 -2.16 3.27 2.19
N TRP A 175 -1.35 3.62 1.19
CA TRP A 175 -1.53 4.80 0.35
C TRP A 175 -1.36 4.48 -1.15
N PRO A 176 -2.09 5.19 -2.03
CA PRO A 176 -1.97 5.02 -3.47
C PRO A 176 -0.69 5.64 -4.02
N ILE A 177 0.04 4.94 -4.89
CA ILE A 177 1.26 5.48 -5.51
C ILE A 177 0.96 6.57 -6.55
N SER A 178 -0.27 6.63 -7.06
CA SER A 178 -0.69 7.52 -8.14
C SER A 178 -0.58 9.01 -7.84
N GLU A 179 -0.50 9.40 -6.58
CA GLU A 179 -0.34 10.80 -6.17
C GLU A 179 1.12 11.26 -6.13
N ARG A 180 2.07 10.37 -6.48
CA ARG A 180 3.50 10.62 -6.35
C ARG A 180 4.23 10.26 -7.63
N GLN A 181 5.31 10.98 -7.89
CA GLN A 181 6.24 10.60 -8.94
C GLN A 181 7.03 9.39 -8.43
N ALA A 182 6.75 8.23 -9.03
CA ALA A 182 7.44 6.97 -8.81
C ALA A 182 7.79 6.41 -10.19
N ARG A 183 9.07 6.09 -10.41
CA ARG A 183 9.57 5.82 -11.77
C ARG A 183 10.60 4.70 -11.84
N SER A 184 11.13 4.23 -10.72
CA SER A 184 12.11 3.15 -10.71
C SER A 184 12.10 2.37 -9.40
N VAL A 185 12.73 1.19 -9.43
CA VAL A 185 13.15 0.43 -8.25
C VAL A 185 14.66 0.35 -8.25
N VAL A 186 15.30 0.72 -7.14
CA VAL A 186 16.75 0.67 -6.96
C VAL A 186 17.09 -0.46 -5.99
N ILE A 187 18.09 -1.27 -6.33
CA ILE A 187 18.66 -2.32 -5.48
C ILE A 187 19.89 -1.75 -4.79
N HIS A 188 19.98 -1.96 -3.48
CA HIS A 188 21.01 -1.44 -2.61
C HIS A 188 21.86 -2.55 -1.98
N GLU A 189 23.03 -2.15 -1.50
CA GLU A 189 24.08 -3.05 -1.03
C GLU A 189 23.75 -3.85 0.23
N HIS A 190 22.94 -3.31 1.13
CA HIS A 190 22.61 -3.88 2.44
C HIS A 190 21.11 -3.81 2.72
N HIS A 191 20.63 -4.54 3.72
CA HIS A 191 19.27 -4.29 4.26
C HIS A 191 19.13 -2.87 4.78
N THR A 192 17.91 -2.39 4.71
CA THR A 192 17.56 -1.02 5.02
C THR A 192 17.58 -0.81 6.52
N SER A 193 18.39 0.14 6.97
CA SER A 193 18.45 0.50 8.38
C SER A 193 17.14 1.15 8.83
N THR A 194 16.77 0.87 10.06
CA THR A 194 15.63 1.49 10.75
C THR A 194 16.09 2.36 11.93
N GLU A 195 17.40 2.47 12.14
CA GLU A 195 17.96 3.19 13.27
C GLU A 195 17.82 4.72 13.10
N PRO A 196 17.54 5.48 14.16
CA PRO A 196 17.51 6.93 14.10
C PRO A 196 18.81 7.51 13.52
N GLY A 197 18.69 8.45 12.58
CA GLY A 197 19.83 9.06 11.89
C GLY A 197 20.40 8.22 10.74
N HIS A 198 19.91 6.99 10.56
CA HIS A 198 20.28 6.11 9.44
C HIS A 198 19.06 5.46 8.78
N ALA A 199 17.84 5.79 9.22
CA ALA A 199 16.63 5.15 8.73
C ALA A 199 16.49 5.33 7.21
N GLY A 200 16.12 4.26 6.49
CA GLY A 200 16.05 4.28 5.03
C GLY A 200 17.40 4.14 4.31
N THR A 201 18.54 4.19 5.00
CA THR A 201 19.84 3.95 4.35
C THR A 201 20.06 2.44 4.13
N ALA A 202 20.63 2.08 2.98
CA ALA A 202 20.87 0.69 2.58
C ALA A 202 22.23 0.48 1.89
N GLY A 203 23.17 1.41 2.06
CA GLY A 203 24.45 1.41 1.37
C GLY A 203 24.35 1.87 -0.09
N ALA A 204 25.36 1.50 -0.89
CA ALA A 204 25.47 1.92 -2.29
C ALA A 204 24.27 1.45 -3.13
N ARG A 205 23.95 2.22 -4.18
CA ARG A 205 22.96 1.85 -5.19
C ARG A 205 23.65 0.95 -6.21
N LEU A 206 23.28 -0.32 -6.24
CA LEU A 206 23.96 -1.34 -7.06
C LEU A 206 23.35 -1.48 -8.44
N ALA A 207 22.04 -1.30 -8.57
CA ALA A 207 21.32 -1.39 -9.83
C ALA A 207 19.99 -0.64 -9.76
N CYS A 208 19.45 -0.27 -10.92
CA CYS A 208 18.18 0.44 -11.05
C CYS A 208 17.36 -0.14 -12.20
N VAL A 209 16.05 -0.30 -12.01
CA VAL A 209 15.11 -0.67 -13.08
C VAL A 209 13.95 0.34 -13.16
N ASP A 210 13.71 0.87 -14.36
CA ASP A 210 12.60 1.76 -14.64
C ASP A 210 11.27 1.02 -14.55
N VAL A 211 10.29 1.65 -13.90
CA VAL A 211 8.94 1.12 -13.72
C VAL A 211 7.93 2.24 -13.96
N ASP A 212 6.98 2.00 -14.85
CA ASP A 212 5.93 2.98 -15.12
C ASP A 212 4.76 2.83 -14.13
N PHE A 213 4.90 3.45 -12.95
CA PHE A 213 3.84 3.44 -11.95
C PHE A 213 2.64 4.35 -12.30
N ALA A 214 2.74 5.20 -13.33
CA ALA A 214 1.68 6.14 -13.71
C ALA A 214 0.57 5.50 -14.56
N GLY A 215 0.83 4.38 -15.24
CA GLY A 215 -0.15 3.71 -16.12
C GLY A 215 -1.31 3.00 -15.41
N GLY A 216 -1.34 2.99 -14.08
CA GLY A 216 -2.31 2.26 -13.25
C GLY A 216 -3.67 2.94 -13.05
N ILE A 217 -3.78 4.25 -13.32
CA ILE A 217 -5.00 5.04 -13.07
C ILE A 217 -5.45 5.75 -14.34
N GLN A 218 -6.42 5.17 -15.05
CA GLN A 218 -7.35 6.02 -15.80
C GLN A 218 -8.36 6.55 -14.80
N MET A 219 -8.27 7.83 -14.48
CA MET A 219 -9.42 8.59 -14.03
C MET A 219 -10.43 8.49 -15.18
N SER A 220 -11.52 7.75 -14.98
CA SER A 220 -12.65 7.75 -15.89
C SER A 220 -13.18 9.19 -15.95
N ASP A 221 -12.80 9.93 -16.98
CA ASP A 221 -13.45 11.18 -17.31
C ASP A 221 -14.84 10.85 -17.86
N GLY A 222 -15.83 11.01 -16.99
CA GLY A 222 -17.20 11.14 -17.42
C GLY A 222 -17.33 12.43 -18.24
N SER A 223 -17.05 12.37 -19.54
CA SER A 223 -17.48 13.39 -20.48
C SER A 223 -18.34 12.73 -21.56
N SER A 224 -19.62 12.59 -21.23
CA SER A 224 -20.67 12.46 -22.23
C SER A 224 -20.73 13.77 -23.02
N ARG A 225 -20.33 13.73 -24.30
CA ARG A 225 -20.89 14.55 -25.39
C ARG A 225 -20.85 13.76 -26.68
#